data_AF-R0EMZ6-F1
#
_entry.id   AF-R0EMZ6-F1
#
_cell.length_a   1.000
_cell.length_b   1.000
_cell.length_c   1.000
_cell.angle_alpha   90.00
_cell.angle_beta   90.00
_cell.angle_gamma   90.00
#
_symmetry.space_group_name_H-M   'P 1'
#
loop_
_entity.id
_entity.type
_entity.pdbx_description
1 polymer ?
#
loop_
_entity_poly.entity_id
_entity_poly.type
_entity_poly.pdbx_seq_one_letter_code
_entity_poly.pdbx_strand_id
1 'polypeptide(L)' 'MSKSRDGRRRLHAINLFIRPAGATPLLAANASQSGYALRGWRAGGLEFRAVSDIEPDDLAQFERAFRTATPM' A
#
# COMPACT_ATOMS: atom_id res chain seq x y z
N MET A 1 7.96 -32.25 6.48
CA MET A 1 8.76 -31.12 6.99
C MET A 1 7.95 -29.83 6.88
N SER A 2 7.38 -29.32 7.97
CA SER A 2 6.86 -27.94 8.01
C SER A 2 7.96 -27.07 8.62
N LYS A 3 8.61 -26.25 7.79
CA LYS A 3 9.72 -25.39 8.23
C LYS A 3 9.13 -24.26 9.07
N SER A 4 9.42 -24.30 10.37
CA SER A 4 9.16 -23.22 11.32
C SER A 4 9.69 -21.90 10.74
N ARG A 5 8.80 -20.96 10.40
CA ARG A 5 9.22 -19.59 10.05
C ARG A 5 9.41 -18.84 11.36
N ASP A 6 10.68 -18.68 11.71
CA ASP A 6 11.18 -17.86 12.82
C ASP A 6 10.44 -16.51 12.84
N GLY A 7 9.50 -16.38 13.79
CA GLY A 7 8.53 -15.30 13.87
C GLY A 7 9.12 -14.03 14.45
N ARG A 8 10.16 -13.48 13.84
CA ARG A 8 10.37 -12.02 13.92
C ARG A 8 9.28 -11.40 13.07
N ARG A 9 8.14 -11.04 13.69
CA ARG A 9 7.21 -10.09 13.09
C ARG A 9 7.98 -8.80 12.93
N ARG A 10 8.67 -8.62 11.80
CA ARG A 10 9.08 -7.29 11.37
C ARG A 10 7.76 -6.55 11.24
N LEU A 11 7.53 -5.61 12.15
CA LEU A 11 6.44 -4.66 12.02
C LEU A 11 6.81 -3.80 10.82
N HIS A 12 6.44 -4.24 9.63
CA HIS A 12 6.69 -3.49 8.41
C HIS A 12 5.82 -2.24 8.46
N ALA A 13 6.46 -1.07 8.49
CA ALA A 13 5.77 0.20 8.53
C ALA A 13 5.24 0.53 7.14
N ILE A 14 3.93 0.72 7.02
CA ILE A 14 3.30 1.25 5.81
C ILE A 14 3.21 2.76 5.95
N ASN A 15 3.89 3.51 5.07
CA ASN A 15 3.74 4.95 4.99
C ASN A 15 2.61 5.30 4.01
N LEU A 16 1.60 6.04 4.47
CA LEU A 16 0.48 6.49 3.65
C LEU A 16 0.53 8.02 3.47
N PHE A 17 0.68 8.46 2.23
CA PHE A 17 0.61 9.86 1.85
C PHE A 17 -0.74 10.17 1.22
N ILE A 18 -1.35 11.29 1.62
CA ILE A 18 -2.68 11.71 1.16
C ILE A 18 -2.59 13.14 0.64
N ARG A 19 -3.14 13.38 -0.55
CA ARG A 19 -3.21 14.72 -1.18
C ARG A 19 -4.50 14.88 -1.98
N PRO A 20 -4.95 16.11 -2.28
CA PRO A 20 -6.02 16.33 -3.24
C PRO A 20 -5.71 15.68 -4.60
N ALA A 21 -6.71 15.05 -5.21
CA ALA A 21 -6.58 14.47 -6.53
C ALA A 21 -6.42 15.59 -7.57
N GLY A 22 -5.30 15.58 -8.29
CA GLY A 22 -5.06 16.46 -9.43
C GLY A 22 -5.34 15.76 -10.77
N ALA A 23 -5.16 16.50 -11.87
CA ALA A 23 -5.36 15.98 -13.23
C ALA A 23 -4.29 14.97 -13.68
N THR A 24 -3.16 14.87 -12.96
CA THR A 24 -2.05 13.97 -13.32
C THR A 24 -2.47 12.51 -13.24
N PRO A 25 -2.06 11.62 -14.16
CA PRO A 25 -2.29 10.18 -14.02
C PRO A 25 -1.66 9.63 -12.73
N LEU A 26 -2.36 8.69 -12.08
CA LEU A 26 -1.79 7.89 -10.99
C LEU A 26 -0.66 7.01 -11.55
N LEU A 27 0.43 6.85 -10.80
CA LEU A 27 1.42 5.80 -11.07
C LEU A 27 0.72 4.43 -11.09
N ALA A 28 1.31 3.48 -11.83
CA ALA A 28 0.77 2.14 -11.98
C ALA A 28 0.33 1.56 -10.63
N ALA A 29 -0.86 0.96 -10.61
CA ALA A 29 -1.53 0.56 -9.37
C ALA A 29 -0.64 -0.34 -8.49
N ASN A 30 0.24 -1.15 -9.10
CA ASN A 30 1.31 -1.89 -8.42
C ASN A 30 2.64 -1.56 -9.10
N ALA A 31 3.58 -1.01 -8.35
CA ALA A 31 4.96 -0.84 -8.79
C ALA A 31 5.91 -1.26 -7.67
N SER A 32 7.07 -1.82 -8.03
CA SER A 32 8.16 -2.05 -7.10
C SER A 32 9.37 -1.21 -7.53
N GLN A 33 9.94 -0.45 -6.61
CA GLN A 33 11.10 0.39 -6.88
C GLN A 33 12.09 0.30 -5.71
N SER A 34 13.34 -0.05 -6.02
CA SER A 34 14.44 -0.10 -5.04
C SER A 34 14.15 -0.93 -3.78
N GLY A 35 13.40 -2.05 -3.93
CA GLY A 35 13.04 -2.92 -2.81
C GLY A 35 11.78 -2.51 -2.04
N TYR A 36 11.07 -1.46 -2.49
CA TYR A 36 9.79 -1.05 -1.92
C TYR A 36 8.64 -1.32 -2.88
N ALA A 37 7.52 -1.80 -2.34
CA ALA A 37 6.24 -1.81 -3.01
C ALA A 37 5.56 -0.44 -2.90
N LEU A 38 4.97 0.00 -4.01
CA LEU A 38 4.20 1.23 -4.13
C LEU A 38 2.80 0.88 -4.61
N ARG A 39 1.80 1.47 -3.95
CA ARG A 39 0.38 1.34 -4.31
C ARG A 39 -0.27 2.72 -4.32
N GLY A 40 -0.94 3.06 -5.42
CA GLY A 40 -1.64 4.34 -5.56
C GLY A 40 -3.13 4.13 -5.89
N TRP A 41 -4.01 4.89 -5.23
CA TRP A 41 -5.45 4.87 -5.53
C TRP A 41 -6.10 6.24 -5.30
N ARG A 42 -7.34 6.40 -5.77
CA ARG A 42 -8.17 7.59 -5.59
C ARG A 42 -9.51 7.22 -4.95
N ALA A 43 -9.98 8.08 -4.05
CA ALA A 43 -11.31 8.01 -3.44
C ALA A 43 -11.67 9.39 -2.87
N GLY A 44 -12.95 9.79 -2.93
CA GLY A 44 -13.41 11.03 -2.28
C GLY A 44 -12.69 12.32 -2.72
N GLY A 45 -12.23 12.42 -3.97
CA GLY A 45 -11.44 13.57 -4.43
C GLY A 45 -10.00 13.64 -3.90
N LEU A 46 -9.52 12.56 -3.27
CA LEU A 46 -8.17 12.42 -2.74
C LEU A 46 -7.37 11.39 -3.55
N GLU A 47 -6.06 11.59 -3.62
CA GLU A 47 -5.09 10.61 -4.06
C GLU A 47 -4.28 10.10 -2.86
N PHE A 48 -4.17 8.78 -2.78
CA PHE A 48 -3.44 8.06 -1.75
C PHE A 48 -2.23 7.36 -2.37
N ARG A 49 -1.11 7.37 -1.65
CA ARG A 49 0.06 6.57 -1.99
C ARG A 49 0.57 5.83 -0.77
N ALA A 50 0.58 4.51 -0.84
CA ALA A 50 1.20 3.65 0.16
C ALA A 50 2.58 3.17 -0.33
N VAL A 51 3.56 3.19 0.56
CA VAL A 51 4.92 2.71 0.32
C VAL A 51 5.36 1.84 1.49
N SER A 52 5.89 0.65 1.20
CA SER A 52 6.36 -0.29 2.23
C SER A 52 7.35 -1.30 1.65
N ASP A 53 8.14 -1.94 2.51
CA ASP A 53 9.06 -3.04 2.18
C ASP A 53 8.38 -4.43 2.21
N ILE A 54 7.04 -4.47 2.19
CA ILE A 54 6.25 -5.71 2.08
C ILE A 54 5.99 -6.05 0.62
N GLU A 55 5.48 -7.27 0.40
CA GLU A 55 5.06 -7.71 -0.93
C GLU A 55 3.92 -6.84 -1.48
N PRO A 56 3.87 -6.57 -2.81
CA PRO A 56 2.82 -5.76 -3.42
C PRO A 56 1.39 -6.24 -3.14
N ASP A 57 1.19 -7.56 -3.01
CA ASP A 57 -0.13 -8.14 -2.72
C ASP A 57 -0.60 -7.85 -1.29
N ASP A 58 0.32 -7.81 -0.32
CA ASP A 58 0.04 -7.40 1.05
C ASP A 58 -0.27 -5.90 1.11
N LEU A 59 0.45 -5.08 0.33
CA LEU A 59 0.17 -3.66 0.21
C LEU A 59 -1.19 -3.38 -0.47
N ALA A 60 -1.61 -4.24 -1.40
CA ALA A 60 -2.95 -4.20 -1.97
C ALA A 60 -4.04 -4.65 -0.96
N GLN A 61 -3.73 -5.58 -0.05
CA GLN A 61 -4.63 -5.95 1.03
C GLN A 61 -4.82 -4.79 2.02
N PHE A 62 -3.77 -4.04 2.31
CA PHE A 62 -3.86 -2.81 3.10
C PHE A 62 -4.82 -1.80 2.46
N GLU A 63 -4.73 -1.52 1.15
CA GLU A 63 -5.68 -0.62 0.46
C GLU A 63 -7.14 -1.06 0.70
N ARG A 64 -7.43 -2.36 0.49
CA ARG A 64 -8.79 -2.90 0.66
C ARG A 64 -9.29 -2.72 2.10
N ALA A 65 -8.44 -3.02 3.08
CA ALA A 65 -8.77 -2.85 4.49
C ALA A 65 -9.01 -1.37 4.85
N PHE A 66 -8.15 -0.47 4.37
CA PHE A 66 -8.27 0.97 4.60
C PHE A 66 -9.58 1.53 4.04
N ARG A 67 -9.94 1.18 2.80
CA ARG A 67 -11.19 1.60 2.15
C ARG A 67 -12.44 1.05 2.84
N THR A 68 -12.35 -0.16 3.39
CA THR A 68 -13.45 -0.75 4.17
C THR A 68 -13.64 -0.02 5.49
N ALA A 69 -12.55 0.32 6.18
CA ALA A 69 -12.58 1.05 7.45
C ALA A 69 -12.91 2.54 7.28
N THR A 70 -12.68 3.09 6.09
CA THR A 70 -12.83 4.52 5.79
C THR A 70 -13.72 4.71 4.56
N PRO A 71 -15.04 4.67 4.71
CA PRO A 71 -15.97 4.99 3.62
C PRO A 71 -15.75 6.45 3.20
N MET A 72 -15.45 6.68 1.92
CA MET A 72 -15.04 7.97 1.34
C MET A 72 -15.80 8.21 0.03
#